data_AF-E0U923-F1
#
_entry.id   AF-E0U923-F1
#
_cell.length_a   1.000
_cell.length_b   1.000
_cell.length_c   1.000
_cell.angle_alpha   90.00
_cell.angle_beta   90.00
_cell.angle_gamma   90.00
#
_symmetry.space_group_name_H-M   'P 1'
#
loop_
_entity.id
_entity.type
_entity.pdbx_description
1 polymer ?
#
loop_
_entity_poly.entity_id
_entity_poly.type
_entity_poly.pdbx_seq_one_letter_code
_entity_poly.pdbx_strand_id
1 'polypeptide(L)'
;MAFKITDLWANAAEEFGIPGIAAGLGAIVLTPLVIPAVAKVGKPVAKAAIKGSIVLYEKSRGVLAEAGEVFEDLVAEAKVELAEEQTPNSVTVDTPSEAG
;
A
#
# COMPACT_ATOMS: atom_id res chain seq x y z
N MET A 1 17.34 -20.91 -4.94
CA MET A 1 16.21 -21.06 -4.00
C MET A 1 14.99 -21.51 -4.77
N ALA A 2 14.21 -22.44 -4.22
CA ALA A 2 12.96 -22.93 -4.83
C ALA A 2 11.83 -21.94 -4.53
N PHE A 3 11.08 -21.54 -5.56
CA PHE A 3 9.89 -20.71 -5.40
C PHE A 3 8.75 -21.56 -4.84
N LYS A 4 8.32 -21.26 -3.61
CA LYS A 4 7.27 -21.98 -2.92
C LYS A 4 6.03 -21.10 -2.81
N ILE A 5 4.92 -21.59 -3.33
CA ILE A 5 3.62 -20.88 -3.31
C ILE A 5 3.13 -20.61 -1.87
N THR A 6 3.65 -21.37 -0.90
CA THR A 6 3.30 -21.30 0.52
C THR A 6 3.74 -20.01 1.18
N ASP A 7 4.87 -19.45 0.75
CA ASP A 7 5.43 -18.23 1.34
C ASP A 7 4.68 -16.98 0.84
N LEU A 8 4.06 -17.08 -0.33
CA LEU A 8 3.21 -16.07 -0.95
C LEU A 8 1.92 -15.81 -0.16
N TRP A 9 1.50 -16.77 0.64
CA TRP A 9 0.24 -16.79 1.38
C TRP A 9 0.38 -16.42 2.85
N ALA A 10 1.49 -16.82 3.48
CA ALA A 10 1.81 -16.45 4.84
C ALA A 10 1.93 -14.93 5.00
N ASN A 11 2.61 -14.27 4.07
CA ASN A 11 2.77 -12.81 4.14
C ASN A 11 1.46 -12.06 3.81
N ALA A 12 0.64 -12.55 2.88
CA ALA A 12 -0.63 -11.90 2.54
C ALA A 12 -1.65 -11.91 3.70
N ALA A 13 -1.61 -12.94 4.56
CA ALA A 13 -2.45 -13.05 5.75
C ALA A 13 -1.99 -12.12 6.89
N GLU A 14 -0.68 -11.91 7.02
CA GLU A 14 -0.06 -11.09 8.06
C GLU A 14 -0.16 -9.58 7.73
N GLU A 15 -0.22 -9.24 6.43
CA GLU A 15 -0.16 -7.87 5.93
C GLU A 15 -1.54 -7.22 5.70
N PHE A 16 -2.54 -7.99 5.25
CA PHE A 16 -3.88 -7.46 4.91
C PHE A 16 -4.94 -7.76 5.98
N GLY A 17 -4.55 -8.40 7.09
CA GLY A 17 -5.45 -8.80 8.17
C GLY A 17 -6.63 -9.68 7.70
N ILE A 18 -7.76 -9.62 8.41
CA ILE A 18 -8.96 -10.43 8.11
C ILE A 18 -9.44 -10.30 6.65
N PRO A 19 -9.46 -9.10 6.02
CA PRO A 19 -9.77 -8.95 4.59
C PRO A 19 -8.77 -9.68 3.66
N GLY A 20 -7.49 -9.65 4.01
CA GLY A 20 -6.41 -10.37 3.34
C GLY A 20 -6.58 -11.87 3.33
N ILE A 21 -6.95 -12.42 4.49
CA ILE A 21 -7.22 -13.83 4.66
C ILE A 21 -8.43 -14.25 3.81
N ALA A 22 -9.49 -13.44 3.74
CA ALA A 22 -10.66 -13.73 2.92
C ALA A 22 -10.36 -13.70 1.40
N ALA A 23 -9.62 -12.68 0.94
CA ALA A 23 -9.21 -12.56 -0.46
C ALA A 23 -8.22 -13.67 -0.86
N GLY A 24 -7.28 -13.98 0.03
CA GLY A 24 -6.44 -15.16 -0.07
C GLY A 24 -7.30 -16.40 -0.27
N LEU A 25 -8.23 -16.71 0.65
CA LEU A 25 -9.01 -17.95 0.64
C LEU A 25 -9.79 -18.12 -0.67
N GLY A 26 -10.32 -17.03 -1.22
CA GLY A 26 -10.93 -16.99 -2.54
C GLY A 26 -9.98 -17.42 -3.66
N ALA A 27 -8.71 -16.99 -3.61
CA ALA A 27 -7.69 -17.37 -4.59
C ALA A 27 -7.27 -18.85 -4.50
N ILE A 28 -7.16 -19.45 -3.30
CA ILE A 28 -6.85 -20.89 -3.15
C ILE A 28 -7.95 -21.77 -3.74
N VAL A 29 -9.21 -21.45 -3.45
CA VAL A 29 -10.35 -22.23 -3.94
C VAL A 29 -10.42 -22.21 -5.47
N LEU A 30 -10.02 -21.10 -6.08
CA LEU A 30 -9.99 -20.95 -7.54
C LEU A 30 -8.72 -21.50 -8.19
N THR A 31 -7.66 -21.76 -7.43
CA THR A 31 -6.36 -22.25 -7.95
C THR A 31 -6.47 -23.53 -8.80
N PRO A 32 -7.14 -24.62 -8.37
CA PRO A 32 -7.27 -25.84 -9.18
C PRO A 32 -8.19 -25.67 -10.39
N LEU A 33 -8.95 -24.57 -10.49
CA LEU A 33 -9.81 -24.25 -11.65
C LEU A 33 -9.08 -23.37 -12.67
N VAL A 34 -8.25 -22.44 -12.19
CA VAL A 34 -7.45 -21.52 -13.01
C VAL A 34 -6.36 -22.27 -13.79
N ILE A 35 -5.63 -23.19 -13.14
CA ILE A 35 -4.52 -23.91 -13.78
C ILE A 35 -4.97 -24.74 -15.01
N PRO A 36 -6.02 -25.59 -14.95
CA PRO A 36 -6.46 -26.35 -16.12
C PRO A 36 -7.22 -25.52 -17.15
N ALA A 37 -7.91 -24.44 -16.76
CA ALA A 37 -8.58 -23.54 -17.69
C ALA A 37 -7.59 -22.78 -18.60
N VAL A 38 -6.39 -22.48 -18.10
CA VAL A 38 -5.36 -21.73 -18.83
C VAL A 38 -4.51 -22.65 -19.72
N ALA A 39 -4.54 -23.98 -19.53
CA ALA A 39 -3.64 -24.92 -20.23
C ALA A 39 -3.87 -25.06 -21.75
N LYS A 40 -5.06 -24.72 -22.28
CA LYS A 40 -5.35 -24.74 -23.73
C LYS A 40 -5.94 -23.43 -24.30
N VAL A 41 -6.61 -22.64 -23.47
CA VAL A 41 -7.20 -21.32 -23.84
C VAL A 41 -6.52 -20.15 -23.12
N GLY A 42 -5.44 -20.41 -22.36
CA GLY A 42 -4.76 -19.39 -21.58
C GLY A 42 -3.93 -18.41 -22.37
N LYS A 43 -3.46 -18.77 -23.57
CA LYS A 43 -2.67 -17.86 -24.40
C LYS A 43 -3.41 -16.57 -24.77
N PRO A 44 -4.67 -16.59 -25.28
CA PRO A 44 -5.42 -15.36 -25.52
C PRO A 44 -5.78 -14.62 -24.23
N VAL A 45 -6.08 -15.32 -23.13
CA VAL A 45 -6.39 -14.70 -21.84
C VAL A 45 -5.17 -13.99 -21.24
N ALA A 46 -4.02 -14.64 -21.22
CA ALA A 46 -2.75 -14.04 -20.79
C ALA A 46 -2.38 -12.86 -21.68
N LYS A 47 -2.58 -12.98 -23.00
CA LYS A 47 -2.33 -11.86 -23.93
C LYS A 47 -3.30 -10.70 -23.69
N ALA A 48 -4.56 -10.96 -23.36
CA ALA A 48 -5.54 -9.94 -22.99
C ALA A 48 -5.21 -9.31 -21.63
N ALA A 49 -4.76 -10.10 -20.65
CA ALA A 49 -4.33 -9.61 -19.35
C ALA A 49 -3.10 -8.70 -19.46
N ILE A 50 -2.08 -9.11 -20.23
CA ILE A 50 -0.88 -8.29 -20.50
C ILE A 50 -1.25 -6.99 -21.21
N LYS A 51 -2.11 -7.06 -22.24
CA LYS A 51 -2.56 -5.84 -22.94
C LYS A 51 -3.39 -4.94 -22.04
N GLY A 52 -4.30 -5.54 -21.26
CA GLY A 52 -5.13 -4.83 -20.31
C GLY A 52 -4.30 -4.16 -19.22
N SER A 53 -3.25 -4.82 -18.74
CA SER A 53 -2.35 -4.25 -17.72
C SER A 53 -1.51 -3.10 -18.27
N ILE A 54 -1.07 -3.18 -19.52
CA ILE A 54 -0.37 -2.06 -20.19
C ILE A 54 -1.29 -0.83 -20.24
N VAL A 55 -2.51 -1.00 -20.75
CA VAL A 55 -3.48 0.11 -20.85
C VAL A 55 -3.85 0.67 -19.47
N LEU A 56 -4.06 -0.20 -18.48
CA LEU A 56 -4.34 0.22 -17.11
C LEU A 56 -3.18 1.03 -16.51
N TYR A 57 -1.94 0.60 -16.74
CA TYR A 57 -0.73 1.29 -16.29
C TYR A 57 -0.56 2.67 -16.96
N GLU A 58 -0.77 2.75 -18.27
CA GLU A 58 -0.70 4.02 -18.98
C GLU A 58 -1.76 5.00 -18.47
N LYS A 59 -2.98 4.51 -18.20
CA LYS A 59 -4.08 5.34 -17.66
C LYS A 59 -3.85 5.74 -16.20
N SER A 60 -3.23 4.88 -15.40
CA SER A 60 -2.96 5.19 -14.00
C SER A 60 -1.92 6.29 -13.83
N ARG A 61 -1.00 6.49 -14.79
CA ARG A 61 0.02 7.55 -14.73
C ARG A 61 -0.57 8.95 -14.53
N GLY A 62 -1.68 9.27 -15.18
CA GLY A 62 -2.37 10.55 -15.00
C GLY A 62 -3.05 10.65 -13.64
N VAL A 63 -3.80 9.60 -13.26
CA VAL A 63 -4.52 9.54 -11.97
C VAL A 63 -3.56 9.62 -10.78
N LEU A 64 -2.39 8.99 -10.89
CA LEU A 64 -1.35 9.05 -9.86
C LEU A 64 -0.64 10.40 -9.80
N ALA A 65 -0.57 11.15 -10.90
CA ALA A 65 -0.02 12.51 -10.88
C ALA A 65 -0.94 13.46 -10.11
N GLU A 66 -2.25 13.42 -10.40
CA GLU A 66 -3.25 14.22 -9.68
C GLU A 66 -3.34 13.82 -8.20
N ALA A 67 -3.34 12.51 -7.91
CA ALA A 67 -3.32 12.03 -6.53
C ALA A 67 -2.01 12.39 -5.80
N GLY A 68 -0.89 12.50 -6.53
CA GLY A 68 0.41 12.91 -6.02
C GLY A 68 0.39 14.35 -5.53
N GLU A 69 -0.17 15.27 -6.31
CA GLU A 69 -0.34 16.68 -5.90
C GLU A 69 -1.18 16.79 -4.63
N VAL A 70 -2.34 16.12 -4.57
CA VAL A 70 -3.20 16.13 -3.37
C VAL A 70 -2.51 15.51 -2.15
N PHE A 71 -1.72 14.45 -2.36
CA PHE A 71 -0.95 13.82 -1.30
C PHE A 71 0.19 14.72 -0.81
N GLU A 72 0.89 15.39 -1.72
CA GLU A 72 1.93 16.38 -1.38
C GLU A 72 1.35 17.53 -0.56
N ASP A 73 0.16 18.01 -0.91
CA ASP A 73 -0.57 19.04 -0.15
C ASP A 73 -0.91 18.55 1.27
N LEU A 74 -1.50 17.35 1.42
CA LEU A 74 -1.82 16.78 2.73
C LEU A 74 -0.56 16.58 3.60
N VAL A 75 0.54 16.12 3.00
CA VAL A 75 1.80 15.92 3.71
C VAL A 75 2.41 17.25 4.12
N ALA A 76 2.30 18.30 3.30
CA ALA A 76 2.73 19.64 3.66
C ALA A 76 1.91 20.18 4.84
N GLU A 77 0.59 20.03 4.80
CA GLU A 77 -0.32 20.42 5.89
C GLU A 77 0.02 19.69 7.19
N ALA A 78 0.13 18.36 7.17
CA ALA A 78 0.49 17.57 8.35
C ALA A 78 1.87 17.92 8.93
N LYS A 79 2.84 18.31 8.09
CA LYS A 79 4.16 18.77 8.54
C LYS A 79 4.12 20.13 9.20
N VAL A 80 3.28 21.04 8.70
CA VAL A 80 3.08 22.36 9.32
C VAL A 80 2.42 22.17 10.68
N GLU A 81 1.36 21.36 10.77
CA GLU A 81 0.69 21.06 12.04
C GLU A 81 1.68 20.47 13.07
N LEU A 82 2.49 19.49 12.66
CA LEU A 82 3.50 18.89 13.56
C LEU A 82 4.59 19.89 14.00
N ALA A 83 4.94 20.86 13.16
CA ALA A 83 5.90 21.90 13.50
C ALA A 83 5.31 22.98 14.41
N GLU A 84 4.03 23.35 14.20
CA GLU A 84 3.28 24.24 15.10
C GLU A 84 3.09 23.62 16.48
N GLU A 85 2.84 22.30 16.57
CA GLU A 85 2.81 21.55 17.83
C GLU A 85 4.16 21.54 18.57
N GLN A 86 5.29 21.77 17.87
CA GLN A 86 6.65 21.71 18.42
C GLN A 86 7.25 23.06 18.83
N THR A 87 6.62 24.19 18.49
CA THR A 87 7.11 25.54 18.84
C THR A 87 6.16 26.27 19.80
N PRO A 88 6.62 26.85 20.92
CA PRO A 88 7.17 26.19 22.10
C PRO A 88 6.44 26.61 23.40
N ASN A 89 6.19 25.67 24.32
CA ASN A 89 5.95 25.97 25.75
C ASN A 89 7.27 26.35 26.45
N SER A 90 8.03 27.29 25.88
CA SER A 90 9.24 27.86 26.49
C SER A 90 8.96 29.29 26.97
N VAL A 91 8.01 29.43 27.90
CA VAL A 91 7.90 30.61 28.76
C VAL A 91 7.51 30.15 30.17
N THR A 92 8.48 29.61 30.91
CA THR A 92 8.49 29.74 32.37
C THR A 92 9.81 30.38 32.75
N VAL A 93 9.73 31.70 32.85
CA VAL A 93 10.76 32.64 33.27
C VAL A 93 11.15 32.39 34.73
N ASP A 94 12.47 32.32 34.95
CA ASP A 94 13.28 32.55 36.15
C ASP A 94 12.65 32.62 37.55
N THR A 95 13.23 31.90 38.51
CA THR A 95 13.78 32.55 39.72
C THR A 95 14.99 31.78 40.27
N PRO A 96 16.16 32.42 40.44
CA PRO A 96 17.33 31.81 41.07
C PRO A 96 17.11 31.74 42.59
N SER A 97 17.15 30.53 43.14
CA SER A 97 17.08 30.30 44.58
C SER A 97 18.45 30.60 45.20
N GLU A 98 18.69 31.87 45.51
CA GLU A 98 19.68 32.35 46.47
C GLU A 98 19.01 32.61 47.83
N ALA A 99 19.78 32.45 48.91
CA ALA A 99 19.45 32.53 50.35
C ALA A 99 18.97 31.19 50.98
N GLY A 100 19.54 30.71 52.08
CA GLY A 100 20.56 31.19 53.02
C GLY A 100 20.60 30.23 54.21
#